data_AF-A0A2H5WV56-F1
#
_entry.id   AF-A0A2H5WV56-F1
#
_cell.length_a   1.000
_cell.length_b   1.000
_cell.length_c   1.000
_cell.angle_alpha   90.00
_cell.angle_beta   90.00
_cell.angle_gamma   90.00
#
_symmetry.space_group_name_H-M   'P 1'
#
loop_
_entity.id
_entity.type
_entity.pdbx_description
1 polymer ?
#
loop_
_entity_poly.entity_id
_entity_poly.type
_entity_poly.pdbx_seq_one_letter_code
_entity_poly.pdbx_strand_id
1 'polypeptide(L)'
;MVKLLNAVQSLQADNPLGLPLVRSVREAVPVKGTNVRVGIFHVITERDTVEFARNLMAHPAMRFLEKVRYNVLQTGLNYPWGREPGTLPPPDNAILIIYDYTNNIGYRVVADFPRARQVKVEPLREQPYIFSEEEFREAVEILMADPKYGEPLRRGIAFCSPGMPPVLTEVAPPNVLERYDGVPIGGKPPEHRTVAVLMHFRPGSGREREIGTFFIDMVDRRVAGYGTGSSDFFPAACNGPASGGSCSGPNGTAWQALAWPQSNPIWQMLVRRPSATTSDQSYGAGVEIRDVFYRGRLVLRRGGIPVLNVFYDGNACGPYRDWLYSETCFKCTGVDLGNGLRFADPGTRAITICDDANDAGNFRGVGVFEDPDKGELVLISECSAGWYRYITGWRFHPDGIIRPRFLYGYVDSGCVCYGRLHNAYWRLDFDIDEMGNHIVEEADAPLREPHPRWNLIRLEAKRFRQPGRNRRWRITNTLTRRAVEIIPGPKDGNFELPTTGEGDVWIVRYKGSKASGGADQELIGSGGSFANLSQYVNGESVVNQDIVFWYGVHLRKRGADTFECPPLGPDIILRNW
;
A
#
# COMPACT_ATOMS: atom_id res chain seq x y z
N MET A 1 -15.00 24.44 3.42
CA MET A 1 -15.10 24.08 4.85
C MET A 1 -15.40 22.60 5.04
N VAL A 2 -16.53 22.08 4.53
CA VAL A 2 -16.93 20.67 4.70
C VAL A 2 -15.87 19.68 4.17
N LYS A 3 -15.30 19.91 2.98
CA LYS A 3 -14.26 19.04 2.40
C LYS A 3 -13.04 18.86 3.32
N LEU A 4 -12.50 19.96 3.85
CA LEU A 4 -11.37 19.89 4.79
C LEU A 4 -11.75 19.19 6.09
N LEU A 5 -12.92 19.49 6.66
CA LEU A 5 -13.40 18.82 7.88
C LEU A 5 -13.52 17.31 7.69
N ASN A 6 -14.14 16.86 6.59
CA ASN A 6 -14.28 15.45 6.26
C ASN A 6 -12.91 14.80 6.07
N ALA A 7 -11.99 15.47 5.38
CA ALA A 7 -10.67 14.92 5.12
C ALA A 7 -9.86 14.69 6.42
N VAL A 8 -9.87 15.66 7.35
CA VAL A 8 -9.13 15.51 8.62
C VAL A 8 -9.74 14.51 9.59
N GLN A 9 -10.98 14.06 9.39
CA GLN A 9 -11.56 12.97 10.21
C GLN A 9 -10.75 11.69 10.10
N SER A 10 -10.04 11.47 8.98
CA SER A 10 -9.11 10.34 8.81
C SER A 10 -7.91 10.38 9.75
N LEU A 11 -7.58 11.53 10.36
CA LEU A 11 -6.45 11.70 11.29
C LEU A 11 -6.76 11.19 12.71
N GLN A 12 -7.96 10.65 12.94
CA GLN A 12 -8.31 10.09 14.23
C GLN A 12 -7.41 8.91 14.61
N ALA A 13 -7.30 8.69 15.91
CA ALA A 13 -6.69 7.53 16.51
C ALA A 13 -7.68 7.04 17.57
N ASP A 14 -8.26 5.88 17.35
CA ASP A 14 -9.39 5.37 18.12
C ASP A 14 -8.96 4.35 19.17
N ASN A 15 -9.86 4.14 20.13
CA ASN A 15 -9.71 3.19 21.22
C ASN A 15 -11.09 2.59 21.55
N PRO A 16 -11.64 1.75 20.66
CA PRO A 16 -13.00 1.25 20.81
C PRO A 16 -13.19 0.39 22.07
N LEU A 17 -12.10 -0.19 22.58
CA LEU A 17 -12.08 -1.06 23.76
C LEU A 17 -11.86 -0.31 25.08
N GLY A 18 -11.62 1.01 25.05
CA GLY A 18 -11.34 1.80 26.26
C GLY A 18 -10.08 1.36 27.00
N LEU A 19 -9.06 0.87 26.28
CA LEU A 19 -7.81 0.39 26.86
C LEU A 19 -6.99 1.55 27.46
N PRO A 20 -6.17 1.30 28.51
CA PRO A 20 -5.24 2.30 29.00
C PRO A 20 -4.18 2.67 27.94
N LEU A 21 -3.67 3.89 28.03
CA LEU A 21 -2.57 4.32 27.18
C LEU A 21 -1.27 3.64 27.60
N VAL A 22 -0.49 3.20 26.60
CA VAL A 22 0.80 2.54 26.78
C VAL A 22 1.94 3.44 26.30
N ARG A 23 3.12 3.25 26.87
CA ARG A 23 4.36 3.93 26.44
C ARG A 23 5.19 3.09 25.49
N SER A 24 5.00 1.77 25.53
CA SER A 24 5.71 0.79 24.73
C SER A 24 4.79 -0.37 24.32
N VAL A 25 5.07 -1.01 23.19
CA VAL A 25 4.46 -2.28 22.78
C VAL A 25 4.53 -3.36 23.86
N ARG A 26 5.53 -3.29 24.76
CA ARG A 26 5.70 -4.22 25.88
C ARG A 26 4.61 -4.09 26.95
N GLU A 27 3.96 -2.94 27.02
CA GLU A 27 2.86 -2.67 27.96
C GLU A 27 1.49 -2.99 27.36
N ALA A 28 1.43 -3.54 26.15
CA ALA A 28 0.18 -3.97 25.53
C ALA A 28 -0.62 -4.88 26.47
N VAL A 29 -1.93 -4.66 26.55
CA VAL A 29 -2.82 -5.32 27.51
C VAL A 29 -3.63 -6.44 26.86
N PRO A 30 -3.92 -7.54 27.57
CA PRO A 30 -4.80 -8.61 27.08
C PRO A 30 -6.15 -8.10 26.58
N VAL A 31 -6.63 -8.60 25.45
CA VAL A 31 -7.97 -8.30 24.94
C VAL A 31 -8.89 -9.50 25.17
N LYS A 32 -9.93 -9.29 25.97
CA LYS A 32 -10.89 -10.34 26.36
C LYS A 32 -11.49 -11.02 25.13
N GLY A 33 -11.47 -12.35 25.11
CA GLY A 33 -12.05 -13.16 24.03
C GLY A 33 -11.13 -13.34 22.82
N THR A 34 -9.89 -12.86 22.90
CA THR A 34 -8.87 -13.02 21.85
C THR A 34 -7.60 -13.65 22.43
N ASN A 35 -6.68 -14.09 21.58
CA ASN A 35 -5.35 -14.54 22.00
C ASN A 35 -4.27 -13.48 21.75
N VAL A 36 -4.61 -12.19 21.80
CA VAL A 36 -3.66 -11.10 21.58
C VAL A 36 -3.64 -10.10 22.74
N ARG A 37 -2.57 -9.31 22.79
CA ARG A 37 -2.53 -8.06 23.54
C ARG A 37 -2.45 -6.87 22.59
N VAL A 38 -3.04 -5.76 23.01
CA VAL A 38 -3.16 -4.55 22.21
C VAL A 38 -2.79 -3.34 23.06
N GLY A 39 -2.16 -2.32 22.48
CA GLY A 39 -1.79 -1.10 23.19
C GLY A 39 -2.08 0.16 22.38
N ILE A 40 -2.68 1.17 23.02
CA ILE A 40 -2.98 2.47 22.41
C ILE A 40 -1.98 3.49 22.94
N PHE A 41 -1.26 4.22 22.08
CA PHE A 41 -0.27 5.21 22.54
C PHE A 41 -0.89 6.56 22.86
N HIS A 42 -1.89 6.96 22.07
CA HIS A 42 -2.67 8.18 22.25
C HIS A 42 -4.01 8.04 21.53
N VAL A 43 -4.98 8.85 21.95
CA VAL A 43 -6.29 8.96 21.30
C VAL A 43 -6.37 10.33 20.64
N ILE A 44 -6.80 10.36 19.38
CA ILE A 44 -7.10 11.58 18.65
C ILE A 44 -8.59 11.54 18.35
N THR A 45 -9.35 12.36 19.06
CA THR A 45 -10.81 12.37 19.00
C THR A 45 -11.32 13.14 17.80
N GLU A 46 -12.59 12.96 17.45
CA GLU A 46 -13.28 13.83 16.48
C GLU A 46 -13.21 15.30 16.90
N ARG A 47 -13.27 15.61 18.20
CA ARG A 47 -13.13 16.98 18.69
C ARG A 47 -11.76 17.56 18.34
N ASP A 48 -10.70 16.77 18.53
CA ASP A 48 -9.33 17.21 18.22
C ASP A 48 -9.16 17.48 16.72
N THR A 49 -9.69 16.62 15.86
CA THR A 49 -9.61 16.80 14.40
C THR A 49 -10.44 17.98 13.93
N VAL A 50 -11.63 18.21 14.50
CA VAL A 50 -12.47 19.38 14.20
C VAL A 50 -11.79 20.67 14.66
N GLU A 51 -11.18 20.70 15.86
CA GLU A 51 -10.43 21.86 16.34
C GLU A 51 -9.21 22.15 15.46
N PHE A 52 -8.46 21.11 15.10
CA PHE A 52 -7.35 21.20 14.15
C PHE A 52 -7.80 21.78 12.80
N ALA A 53 -8.88 21.29 12.20
CA ALA A 53 -9.41 21.81 10.94
C ALA A 53 -9.85 23.28 11.04
N ARG A 54 -10.48 23.69 12.16
CA ARG A 54 -10.85 25.09 12.37
C ARG A 54 -9.62 26.00 12.44
N ASN A 55 -8.60 25.59 13.20
CA ASN A 55 -7.35 26.33 13.31
C ASN A 55 -6.62 26.40 11.96
N LEU A 56 -6.55 25.27 11.24
CA LEU A 56 -5.95 25.20 9.91
C LEU A 56 -6.65 26.13 8.92
N MET A 57 -7.99 26.15 8.87
CA MET A 57 -8.74 27.07 8.01
C MET A 57 -8.52 28.54 8.38
N ALA A 58 -8.49 28.86 9.67
CA ALA A 58 -8.33 30.24 10.14
C ALA A 58 -6.90 30.76 9.91
N HIS A 59 -5.93 29.87 9.70
CA HIS A 59 -4.54 30.23 9.49
C HIS A 59 -4.38 31.08 8.22
N PRO A 60 -3.66 32.22 8.25
CA PRO A 60 -3.52 33.12 7.11
C PRO A 60 -3.04 32.45 5.82
N ALA A 61 -2.16 31.44 5.93
CA ALA A 61 -1.64 30.68 4.79
C ALA A 61 -2.71 29.88 4.03
N MET A 62 -3.87 29.59 4.63
CA MET A 62 -4.94 28.79 4.02
C MET A 62 -6.08 29.64 3.43
N ARG A 63 -6.09 30.97 3.63
CA ARG A 63 -7.17 31.86 3.19
C ARG A 63 -7.42 31.86 1.68
N PHE A 64 -6.43 31.46 0.86
CA PHE A 64 -6.62 31.34 -0.58
C PHE A 64 -7.72 30.32 -0.95
N LEU A 65 -7.92 29.29 -0.11
CA LEU A 65 -8.96 28.27 -0.31
C LEU A 65 -10.39 28.82 -0.21
N GLU A 66 -10.58 30.03 0.33
CA GLU A 66 -11.89 30.69 0.38
C GLU A 66 -12.36 31.18 -1.00
N LYS A 67 -11.45 31.29 -1.97
CA LYS A 67 -11.70 31.90 -3.28
C LYS A 67 -11.66 30.91 -4.43
N VAL A 68 -11.43 29.63 -4.16
CA VAL A 68 -11.18 28.61 -5.18
C VAL A 68 -12.02 27.37 -4.93
N ARG A 69 -12.35 26.64 -6.00
CA ARG A 69 -12.88 25.29 -5.86
C ARG A 69 -11.70 24.35 -5.61
N TYR A 70 -11.78 23.59 -4.53
CA TYR A 70 -10.73 22.63 -4.18
C TYR A 70 -11.28 21.29 -3.72
N ASN A 71 -10.39 20.31 -3.61
CA ASN A 71 -10.59 19.09 -2.85
C ASN A 71 -9.32 18.73 -2.06
N VAL A 72 -9.48 17.98 -0.97
CA VAL A 72 -8.36 17.39 -0.24
C VAL A 72 -8.20 15.95 -0.74
N LEU A 73 -7.12 15.70 -1.46
CA LEU A 73 -6.86 14.43 -2.12
C LEU A 73 -6.34 13.37 -1.16
N GLN A 74 -5.59 13.81 -0.15
CA GLN A 74 -4.93 12.93 0.80
C GLN A 74 -4.70 13.66 2.11
N THR A 75 -4.78 12.93 3.21
CA THR A 75 -4.47 13.38 4.56
C THR A 75 -3.74 12.27 5.30
N GLY A 76 -2.74 12.63 6.09
CA GLY A 76 -2.01 11.65 6.91
C GLY A 76 -1.23 12.31 8.03
N LEU A 77 -0.89 11.50 9.03
CA LEU A 77 -0.05 11.89 10.15
C LEU A 77 1.40 11.45 9.92
N ASN A 78 2.34 12.32 10.23
CA ASN A 78 3.75 11.96 10.33
C ASN A 78 4.10 11.70 11.79
N TYR A 79 4.55 10.47 12.07
CA TYR A 79 4.97 10.04 13.39
C TYR A 79 6.49 10.04 13.50
N PRO A 80 7.08 10.80 14.43
CA PRO A 80 8.51 10.72 14.65
C PRO A 80 8.94 9.32 15.12
N TRP A 81 10.22 9.02 14.91
CA TRP A 81 10.82 7.82 15.50
C TRP A 81 10.89 7.97 17.03
N GLY A 82 10.47 6.93 17.74
CA GLY A 82 10.65 6.83 19.19
C GLY A 82 12.12 6.70 19.54
N ARG A 83 12.53 7.22 20.70
CA ARG A 83 13.92 7.08 21.20
C ARG A 83 14.30 5.62 21.44
N GLU A 84 13.33 4.82 21.84
CA GLU A 84 13.47 3.38 22.04
C GLU A 84 12.56 2.62 21.06
N PRO A 85 13.03 1.51 20.47
CA PRO A 85 12.19 0.63 19.66
C PRO A 85 10.92 0.19 20.41
N GLY A 86 9.79 0.18 19.71
CA GLY A 86 8.48 -0.21 20.26
C GLY A 86 7.75 0.91 20.98
N THR A 87 8.28 2.13 20.96
CA THR A 87 7.61 3.35 21.45
C THR A 87 7.11 4.19 20.28
N LEU A 88 5.99 4.90 20.51
CA LEU A 88 5.40 5.81 19.53
C LEU A 88 5.13 7.17 20.18
N PRO A 89 5.93 8.20 19.89
CA PRO A 89 5.59 9.56 20.30
C PRO A 89 4.34 10.06 19.54
N PRO A 90 3.63 11.07 20.07
CA PRO A 90 2.56 11.74 19.34
C PRO A 90 3.03 12.26 17.97
N PRO A 91 2.12 12.39 16.99
CA PRO A 91 2.50 12.87 15.66
C PRO A 91 2.95 14.34 15.71
N ASP A 92 4.02 14.66 14.99
CA ASP A 92 4.53 16.03 14.92
C ASP A 92 3.63 16.90 14.03
N ASN A 93 3.26 16.34 12.87
CA ASN A 93 2.61 17.10 11.80
C ASN A 93 1.50 16.30 11.12
N ALA A 94 0.50 17.01 10.62
CA ALA A 94 -0.41 16.52 9.60
C ALA A 94 0.06 16.99 8.21
N ILE A 95 -0.06 16.10 7.22
CA ILE A 95 0.24 16.37 5.81
C ILE A 95 -1.05 16.26 5.03
N LEU A 96 -1.34 17.26 4.20
CA LEU A 96 -2.48 17.26 3.30
C LEU A 96 -2.00 17.53 1.87
N ILE A 97 -2.57 16.81 0.91
CA ILE A 97 -2.46 17.13 -0.52
C ILE A 97 -3.80 17.73 -0.94
N ILE A 98 -3.77 19.00 -1.36
CA ILE A 98 -4.96 19.75 -1.77
C ILE A 98 -4.85 20.07 -3.25
N TYR A 99 -5.95 19.92 -3.98
CA TYR A 99 -6.02 20.31 -5.38
C TYR A 99 -6.94 21.51 -5.56
N ASP A 100 -6.42 22.59 -6.13
CA ASP A 100 -7.16 23.78 -6.54
C ASP A 100 -7.56 23.64 -8.01
N TYR A 101 -8.84 23.38 -8.26
CA TYR A 101 -9.36 23.25 -9.61
C TYR A 101 -9.65 24.59 -10.28
N THR A 102 -9.68 25.70 -9.54
CA THR A 102 -9.86 27.02 -10.15
C THR A 102 -8.58 27.47 -10.86
N ASN A 103 -7.43 27.19 -10.24
CA ASN A 103 -6.12 27.56 -10.79
C ASN A 103 -5.34 26.36 -11.34
N ASN A 104 -5.93 25.17 -11.34
CA ASN A 104 -5.36 23.94 -11.88
C ASN A 104 -3.97 23.62 -11.30
N ILE A 105 -3.86 23.65 -9.97
CA ILE A 105 -2.60 23.48 -9.24
C ILE A 105 -2.79 22.65 -7.96
N GLY A 106 -1.83 21.76 -7.69
CA GLY A 106 -1.78 21.01 -6.44
C GLY A 106 -0.95 21.73 -5.37
N TYR A 107 -1.29 21.53 -4.11
CA TYR A 107 -0.57 22.04 -2.94
C TYR A 107 -0.28 20.93 -1.95
N ARG A 108 0.94 20.93 -1.41
CA ARG A 108 1.29 20.19 -0.19
C ARG A 108 1.20 21.13 1.00
N VAL A 109 0.36 20.76 1.97
CA VAL A 109 0.20 21.48 3.22
C VAL A 109 0.80 20.65 4.34
N VAL A 110 1.71 21.24 5.11
CA VAL A 110 2.26 20.65 6.33
C VAL A 110 1.90 21.55 7.50
N ALA A 111 1.23 21.00 8.50
CA ALA A 111 0.83 21.73 9.70
C ALA A 111 1.24 20.98 10.96
N ASP A 112 1.71 21.69 11.99
CA ASP A 112 1.93 21.08 13.31
C ASP A 112 0.60 20.56 13.86
N PHE A 113 0.63 19.34 14.38
CA PHE A 113 -0.56 18.68 14.90
C PHE A 113 -0.50 18.63 16.45
N PRO A 114 -1.62 18.84 17.18
CA PRO A 114 -3.00 19.05 16.72
C PRO A 114 -3.40 20.52 16.56
N ARG A 115 -2.47 21.48 16.62
CA ARG A 115 -2.82 22.89 16.82
C ARG A 115 -2.86 23.75 15.56
N ALA A 116 -2.18 23.37 14.49
CA ALA A 116 -2.04 24.16 13.26
C ALA A 116 -1.54 25.61 13.51
N ARG A 117 -0.59 25.79 14.43
CA ARG A 117 0.07 27.08 14.70
C ARG A 117 1.07 27.47 13.62
N GLN A 118 1.71 26.49 13.01
CA GLN A 118 2.65 26.61 11.92
C GLN A 118 2.09 25.83 10.74
N VAL A 119 1.76 26.54 9.67
CA VAL A 119 1.27 25.94 8.43
C VAL A 119 2.16 26.36 7.28
N LYS A 120 2.74 25.37 6.61
CA LYS A 120 3.51 25.55 5.38
C LYS A 120 2.69 25.05 4.21
N VAL A 121 2.53 25.88 3.18
CA VAL A 121 1.85 25.53 1.93
C VAL A 121 2.88 25.63 0.81
N GLU A 122 3.06 24.56 0.06
CA GLU A 122 4.00 24.48 -1.05
C GLU A 122 3.26 24.06 -2.32
N PRO A 123 3.33 24.82 -3.43
CA PRO A 123 2.80 24.36 -4.69
C PRO A 123 3.55 23.10 -5.15
N LEU A 124 2.79 22.12 -5.64
CA LEU A 124 3.35 20.95 -6.30
C LEU A 124 3.85 21.35 -7.69
N ARG A 125 5.01 20.80 -8.07
CA ARG A 125 5.59 21.01 -9.41
C ARG A 125 4.85 20.25 -10.49
N GLU A 126 4.18 19.17 -10.09
CA GLU A 126 3.52 18.19 -10.93
C GLU A 126 2.11 17.92 -10.39
N GLN A 127 1.21 17.47 -11.25
CA GLN A 127 -0.11 16.99 -10.89
C GLN A 127 0.02 15.81 -9.91
N PRO A 128 -0.67 15.83 -8.75
CA PRO A 128 -0.58 14.74 -7.80
C PRO A 128 -1.22 13.46 -8.36
N TYR A 129 -0.41 12.42 -8.54
CA TYR A 129 -0.86 11.08 -8.93
C TYR A 129 -1.43 10.32 -7.73
N ILE A 130 -2.58 10.79 -7.23
CA ILE A 130 -3.28 10.22 -6.07
C ILE A 130 -4.74 9.98 -6.45
N PHE A 131 -5.24 8.80 -6.14
CA PHE A 131 -6.65 8.47 -6.21
C PHE A 131 -7.37 9.04 -4.97
N SER A 132 -8.48 9.75 -5.21
CA SER A 132 -9.39 10.22 -4.17
C SER A 132 -10.79 9.66 -4.42
N GLU A 133 -11.37 8.97 -3.43
CA GLU A 133 -12.76 8.51 -3.50
C GLU A 133 -13.73 9.69 -3.66
N GLU A 134 -13.45 10.84 -3.03
CA GLU A 134 -14.29 12.03 -3.12
C GLU A 134 -14.27 12.61 -4.54
N GLU A 135 -13.10 12.69 -5.17
CA GLU A 135 -13.00 13.09 -6.57
C GLU A 135 -13.69 12.11 -7.51
N PHE A 136 -13.53 10.81 -7.27
CA PHE A 136 -14.19 9.79 -8.06
C PHE A 136 -15.72 9.91 -7.99
N ARG A 137 -16.28 10.16 -6.81
CA ARG A 137 -17.73 10.42 -6.66
C ARG A 137 -18.17 11.65 -7.46
N GLU A 138 -17.44 12.76 -7.37
CA GLU A 138 -17.73 13.98 -8.15
C GLU A 138 -17.61 13.70 -9.67
N ALA A 139 -16.63 12.89 -10.09
CA ALA A 139 -16.46 12.50 -11.49
C ALA A 139 -17.63 11.65 -12.01
N VAL A 140 -18.14 10.72 -11.20
CA VAL A 140 -19.33 9.91 -11.52
C VAL A 140 -20.57 10.79 -11.61
N GLU A 141 -20.73 11.79 -10.75
CA GLU A 141 -21.83 12.77 -10.82
C GLU A 141 -21.78 13.58 -12.12
N ILE A 142 -20.58 14.03 -12.54
CA ILE A 142 -20.38 14.72 -13.82
C ILE A 142 -20.76 13.80 -14.99
N LEU A 143 -20.29 12.55 -15.01
CA LEU A 143 -20.63 11.57 -16.04
C LEU A 143 -22.13 11.27 -16.08
N MET A 144 -22.76 11.11 -14.91
CA MET A 144 -24.19 10.87 -14.80
C MET A 144 -25.02 12.09 -15.26
N ALA A 145 -24.50 13.31 -15.15
CA ALA A 145 -25.16 14.52 -15.66
C ALA A 145 -24.95 14.73 -17.17
N ASP A 146 -23.98 14.04 -17.78
CA ASP A 146 -23.67 14.19 -19.20
C ASP A 146 -24.87 13.78 -20.08
N PRO A 147 -25.29 14.62 -21.05
CA PRO A 147 -26.46 14.35 -21.87
C PRO A 147 -26.25 13.19 -22.85
N LYS A 148 -25.01 12.96 -23.29
CA LYS A 148 -24.66 11.93 -24.28
C LYS A 148 -24.43 10.57 -23.62
N TYR A 149 -23.77 10.54 -22.47
CA TYR A 149 -23.27 9.29 -21.88
C TYR A 149 -23.94 8.88 -20.55
N GLY A 150 -24.62 9.81 -19.86
CA GLY A 150 -25.12 9.55 -18.50
C GLY A 150 -26.43 8.75 -18.41
N GLU A 151 -27.11 8.46 -19.52
CA GLU A 151 -28.42 7.79 -19.53
C GLU A 151 -28.42 6.42 -18.81
N PRO A 152 -27.43 5.53 -19.03
CA PRO A 152 -27.41 4.23 -18.35
C PRO A 152 -27.30 4.33 -16.82
N LEU A 153 -26.54 5.32 -16.32
CA LEU A 153 -26.39 5.58 -14.89
C LEU A 153 -27.69 6.12 -14.30
N ARG A 154 -28.35 7.08 -14.98
CA ARG A 154 -29.63 7.65 -14.53
C ARG A 154 -30.76 6.61 -14.48
N ARG A 155 -30.72 5.60 -15.36
CA ARG A 155 -31.68 4.47 -15.35
C ARG A 155 -31.33 3.36 -14.37
N GLY A 156 -30.17 3.43 -13.71
CA GLY A 156 -29.70 2.40 -12.78
C GLY A 156 -29.30 1.09 -13.46
N ILE A 157 -29.18 1.06 -14.80
CA ILE A 157 -28.75 -0.13 -15.56
C ILE A 157 -27.22 -0.24 -15.67
N ALA A 158 -26.50 0.75 -15.17
CA ALA A 158 -25.04 0.75 -15.07
C ALA A 158 -24.56 1.23 -13.68
N PHE A 159 -23.31 0.95 -13.36
CA PHE A 159 -22.60 1.48 -12.19
C PHE A 159 -21.15 1.81 -12.55
N CYS A 160 -20.46 2.57 -11.72
CA CYS A 160 -19.10 3.01 -11.99
C CYS A 160 -18.07 2.40 -11.03
N SER A 161 -16.85 2.19 -11.53
CA SER A 161 -15.65 1.94 -10.74
C SER A 161 -14.52 2.88 -11.19
N PRO A 162 -13.47 3.09 -10.38
CA PRO A 162 -12.29 3.83 -10.82
C PRO A 162 -11.60 3.14 -12.00
N GLY A 163 -11.10 3.92 -12.96
CA GLY A 163 -10.27 3.44 -14.06
C GLY A 163 -8.79 3.32 -13.68
N MET A 164 -8.00 2.75 -14.59
CA MET A 164 -6.54 2.71 -14.51
C MET A 164 -5.94 3.40 -15.74
N PRO A 165 -5.02 4.36 -15.55
CA PRO A 165 -4.67 4.96 -14.26
C PRO A 165 -5.88 5.77 -13.71
N PRO A 166 -5.99 5.94 -12.38
CA PRO A 166 -7.17 6.59 -11.76
C PRO A 166 -7.25 8.08 -12.09
N VAL A 167 -6.10 8.70 -12.36
CA VAL A 167 -5.95 10.10 -12.74
C VAL A 167 -4.93 10.15 -13.88
N LEU A 168 -5.24 10.91 -14.92
CA LEU A 168 -4.30 11.19 -16.00
C LEU A 168 -3.38 12.34 -15.59
N THR A 169 -2.08 12.10 -15.65
CA THR A 169 -1.02 13.05 -15.29
C THR A 169 0.19 12.85 -16.21
N GLU A 170 1.17 13.75 -16.16
CA GLU A 170 2.47 13.67 -16.83
C GLU A 170 3.28 12.42 -16.50
N VAL A 171 3.01 11.80 -15.34
CA VAL A 171 3.65 10.53 -14.94
C VAL A 171 2.95 9.30 -15.50
N ALA A 172 1.80 9.46 -16.17
CA ALA A 172 1.17 8.38 -16.91
C ALA A 172 2.10 7.96 -18.06
N PRO A 173 2.32 6.65 -18.29
CA PRO A 173 3.16 6.20 -19.39
C PRO A 173 2.64 6.75 -20.73
N PRO A 174 3.51 7.23 -21.63
CA PRO A 174 3.09 7.84 -22.89
C PRO A 174 2.08 6.98 -23.66
N ASN A 175 2.33 5.68 -23.72
CA ASN A 175 1.52 4.66 -24.39
C ASN A 175 0.14 4.37 -23.76
N VAL A 176 -0.12 4.84 -22.53
CA VAL A 176 -1.48 4.86 -21.95
C VAL A 176 -2.28 5.98 -22.60
N LEU A 177 -1.66 7.14 -22.82
CA LEU A 177 -2.30 8.30 -23.45
C LEU A 177 -2.58 8.07 -24.94
N GLU A 178 -1.83 7.19 -25.61
CA GLU A 178 -1.99 6.88 -27.05
C GLU A 178 -3.22 6.02 -27.40
N ARG A 179 -3.95 5.49 -26.41
CA ARG A 179 -5.03 4.51 -26.59
C ARG A 179 -6.44 5.09 -26.54
N TYR A 180 -6.58 6.41 -26.38
CA TYR A 180 -7.87 7.04 -26.10
C TYR A 180 -8.19 8.11 -27.14
N ASP A 181 -9.34 7.99 -27.81
CA ASP A 181 -9.83 9.05 -28.70
C ASP A 181 -10.01 10.36 -27.92
N GLY A 182 -9.46 11.44 -28.47
CA GLY A 182 -9.43 12.75 -27.83
C GLY A 182 -8.20 13.02 -26.97
N VAL A 183 -7.33 12.03 -26.74
CA VAL A 183 -5.97 12.21 -26.20
C VAL A 183 -5.00 11.97 -27.37
N PRO A 184 -4.14 12.92 -27.74
CA PRO A 184 -3.29 12.73 -28.92
C PRO A 184 -2.40 11.49 -28.77
N ILE A 185 -2.16 10.78 -29.87
CA ILE A 185 -1.11 9.75 -29.95
C ILE A 185 0.24 10.46 -29.75
N GLY A 186 1.04 10.03 -28.77
CA GLY A 186 2.20 10.77 -28.25
C GLY A 186 1.83 12.05 -27.50
N GLY A 187 0.59 12.18 -27.03
CA GLY A 187 -0.01 13.41 -26.52
C GLY A 187 0.56 13.86 -25.18
N LYS A 188 0.60 15.19 -25.03
CA LYS A 188 0.86 15.81 -23.73
C LYS A 188 -0.23 15.35 -22.74
N PRO A 189 0.10 15.16 -21.46
CA PRO A 189 -0.90 14.94 -20.42
C PRO A 189 -1.99 16.02 -20.50
N PRO A 190 -3.24 15.72 -20.08
CA PRO A 190 -4.30 16.70 -20.13
C PRO A 190 -3.89 17.96 -19.39
N GLU A 191 -4.22 19.13 -19.94
CA GLU A 191 -3.89 20.41 -19.31
C GLU A 191 -4.53 20.51 -17.93
N HIS A 192 -5.71 19.92 -17.74
CA HIS A 192 -6.45 19.87 -16.49
C HIS A 192 -6.37 18.52 -15.77
N ARG A 193 -6.54 18.53 -14.43
CA ARG A 193 -6.72 17.31 -13.64
C ARG A 193 -7.91 16.50 -14.15
N THR A 194 -7.64 15.26 -14.58
CA THR A 194 -8.62 14.39 -15.23
C THR A 194 -8.72 13.04 -14.53
N VAL A 195 -9.92 12.63 -14.13
CA VAL A 195 -10.20 11.35 -13.44
C VAL A 195 -10.73 10.31 -14.42
N ALA A 196 -10.23 9.08 -14.34
CA ALA A 196 -10.71 7.97 -15.15
C ALA A 196 -11.85 7.22 -14.46
N VAL A 197 -12.96 7.02 -15.16
CA VAL A 197 -14.17 6.33 -14.69
C VAL A 197 -14.50 5.17 -15.63
N LEU A 198 -14.65 3.97 -15.08
CA LEU A 198 -15.20 2.84 -15.81
C LEU A 198 -16.70 2.73 -15.53
N MET A 199 -17.50 2.53 -16.57
CA MET A 199 -18.93 2.26 -16.50
C MET A 199 -19.19 0.80 -16.86
N HIS A 200 -19.80 0.07 -15.92
CA HIS A 200 -20.15 -1.33 -16.04
C HIS A 200 -21.66 -1.47 -16.16
N PHE A 201 -22.14 -2.31 -17.07
CA PHE A 201 -23.57 -2.58 -17.19
C PHE A 201 -24.01 -3.76 -16.33
N ARG A 202 -25.21 -3.65 -15.77
CA ARG A 202 -25.78 -4.69 -14.91
C ARG A 202 -26.34 -5.86 -15.74
N PRO A 203 -26.43 -7.07 -15.15
CA PRO A 203 -27.12 -8.19 -15.78
C PRO A 203 -28.54 -7.80 -16.24
N GLY A 204 -28.91 -8.20 -17.46
CA GLY A 204 -30.22 -7.89 -18.05
C GLY A 204 -30.32 -6.52 -18.72
N SER A 205 -29.22 -5.77 -18.81
CA SER A 205 -29.13 -4.51 -19.57
C SER A 205 -29.06 -4.70 -21.09
N GLY A 206 -28.73 -5.91 -21.55
CA GLY A 206 -28.43 -6.21 -22.96
C GLY A 206 -27.01 -5.82 -23.35
N ARG A 207 -26.24 -5.27 -22.40
CA ARG A 207 -24.88 -4.74 -22.56
C ARG A 207 -23.97 -5.17 -21.41
N GLU A 208 -24.37 -6.18 -20.63
CA GLU A 208 -23.63 -6.67 -19.46
C GLU A 208 -22.21 -7.18 -19.76
N ARG A 209 -21.87 -7.36 -21.04
CA ARG A 209 -20.52 -7.72 -21.51
C ARG A 209 -19.70 -6.52 -21.93
N GLU A 210 -20.08 -5.32 -21.55
CA GLU A 210 -19.46 -4.07 -21.99
C GLU A 210 -18.95 -3.25 -20.80
N ILE A 211 -17.75 -2.68 -20.94
CA ILE A 211 -17.19 -1.69 -20.02
C ILE A 211 -16.82 -0.43 -20.80
N GLY A 212 -17.38 0.71 -20.40
CA GLY A 212 -17.05 2.01 -20.98
C GLY A 212 -15.98 2.72 -20.16
N THR A 213 -14.98 3.31 -20.82
CA THR A 213 -13.92 4.08 -20.16
C THR A 213 -14.11 5.57 -20.46
N PHE A 214 -14.24 6.38 -19.42
CA PHE A 214 -14.48 7.82 -19.50
C PHE A 214 -13.40 8.60 -18.79
N PHE A 215 -13.03 9.76 -19.35
CA PHE A 215 -12.11 10.71 -18.76
C PHE A 215 -12.86 11.98 -18.42
N ILE A 216 -12.90 12.29 -17.13
CA ILE A 216 -13.67 13.41 -16.59
C ILE A 216 -12.70 14.53 -16.24
N ASP A 217 -12.79 15.63 -16.97
CA ASP A 217 -12.06 16.85 -16.64
C ASP A 217 -12.69 17.44 -15.38
N MET A 218 -11.93 17.40 -14.29
CA MET A 218 -12.41 17.85 -13.00
C MET A 218 -12.45 19.36 -12.90
N VAL A 219 -11.70 20.11 -13.71
CA VAL A 219 -11.65 21.58 -13.74
C VAL A 219 -12.86 22.14 -14.48
N ASP A 220 -13.07 21.71 -15.73
CA ASP A 220 -14.17 22.12 -16.60
C ASP A 220 -15.51 21.44 -16.25
N ARG A 221 -15.45 20.36 -15.47
CA ARG A 221 -16.61 19.54 -15.06
C ARG A 221 -17.37 18.95 -16.24
N ARG A 222 -16.65 18.29 -17.15
CA ARG A 222 -17.20 17.67 -18.37
C ARG A 222 -16.51 16.35 -18.68
N VAL A 223 -17.17 15.54 -19.51
CA VAL A 223 -16.49 14.41 -20.18
C VAL A 223 -15.49 14.99 -21.18
N ALA A 224 -14.20 14.78 -20.93
CA ALA A 224 -13.12 15.24 -21.79
C ALA A 224 -12.68 14.20 -22.83
N GLY A 225 -12.92 12.91 -22.55
CA GLY A 225 -12.63 11.84 -23.48
C GLY A 225 -13.33 10.54 -23.12
N TYR A 226 -13.33 9.60 -24.06
CA TYR A 226 -13.82 8.24 -23.87
C TYR A 226 -12.96 7.26 -24.68
N GLY A 227 -12.76 6.04 -24.18
CA GLY A 227 -11.84 5.07 -24.78
C GLY A 227 -12.39 4.34 -26.00
N THR A 228 -11.55 4.11 -27.01
CA THR A 228 -11.87 3.47 -28.29
C THR A 228 -11.19 2.12 -28.47
N GLY A 229 -12.01 1.09 -28.65
CA GLY A 229 -11.64 -0.23 -29.14
C GLY A 229 -12.76 -0.78 -30.03
N SER A 230 -12.89 -0.26 -31.26
CA SER A 230 -13.83 -0.68 -32.33
C SER A 230 -15.35 -0.75 -32.02
N SER A 231 -15.76 -0.47 -30.80
CA SER A 231 -17.08 0.01 -30.38
C SER A 231 -16.87 0.72 -29.05
N ASP A 232 -17.74 1.63 -28.64
CA ASP A 232 -17.57 2.53 -27.48
C ASP A 232 -17.37 1.83 -26.10
N PHE A 233 -17.23 0.50 -26.08
CA PHE A 233 -17.18 -0.39 -24.93
C PHE A 233 -16.29 -1.62 -25.19
N PHE A 234 -15.48 -2.00 -24.20
CA PHE A 234 -14.64 -3.20 -24.22
C PHE A 234 -15.39 -4.43 -23.68
N PRO A 235 -15.07 -5.65 -24.15
CA PRO A 235 -15.63 -6.86 -23.57
C PRO A 235 -15.32 -6.97 -22.06
N ALA A 236 -16.36 -7.12 -21.25
CA ALA A 236 -16.26 -7.67 -19.91
C ALA A 236 -16.13 -9.19 -20.06
N ALA A 237 -14.96 -9.75 -19.78
CA ALA A 237 -14.76 -11.12 -19.33
C ALA A 237 -13.31 -11.57 -19.49
N CYS A 238 -12.68 -11.88 -18.37
CA CYS A 238 -11.66 -12.93 -18.25
C CYS A 238 -11.79 -13.67 -16.91
N ASN A 239 -13.02 -14.12 -16.61
CA ASN A 239 -13.39 -14.94 -15.43
C ASN A 239 -13.11 -14.30 -14.06
N GLY A 240 -12.96 -12.97 -13.98
CA GLY A 240 -12.94 -12.27 -12.70
C GLY A 240 -14.35 -12.17 -12.12
N PRO A 241 -14.53 -12.25 -10.79
CA PRO A 241 -15.82 -12.00 -10.18
C PRO A 241 -16.23 -10.53 -10.31
N ALA A 242 -17.52 -10.26 -10.17
CA ALA A 242 -18.03 -8.89 -10.12
C ALA A 242 -17.44 -8.13 -8.92
N SER A 243 -17.25 -6.83 -9.05
CA SER A 243 -16.82 -6.01 -7.92
C SER A 243 -17.89 -5.94 -6.83
N GLY A 244 -17.48 -6.13 -5.57
CA GLY A 244 -18.35 -6.30 -4.41
C GLY A 244 -18.87 -5.00 -3.80
N GLY A 245 -18.45 -3.84 -4.29
CA GLY A 245 -18.89 -2.53 -3.80
C GLY A 245 -18.20 -2.10 -2.50
N SER A 246 -18.86 -1.23 -1.73
CA SER A 246 -18.32 -0.61 -0.50
C SER A 246 -18.87 -1.24 0.78
N CYS A 247 -18.09 -1.18 1.85
CA CYS A 247 -18.45 -1.58 3.22
C CYS A 247 -18.00 -0.49 4.21
N SER A 248 -18.40 -0.62 5.47
CA SER A 248 -17.91 0.25 6.53
C SER A 248 -16.40 0.07 6.74
N GLY A 249 -15.69 1.18 6.85
CA GLY A 249 -14.30 1.19 7.29
C GLY A 249 -14.22 1.35 8.81
N PRO A 250 -13.27 0.69 9.49
CA PRO A 250 -12.92 0.99 10.86
C PRO A 250 -12.30 2.38 10.95
N ASN A 251 -12.43 2.99 12.12
CA ASN A 251 -11.82 4.27 12.43
C ASN A 251 -10.32 4.11 12.74
N GLY A 252 -9.63 5.25 12.81
CA GLY A 252 -8.25 5.32 13.26
C GLY A 252 -7.19 5.01 12.20
N THR A 253 -6.11 5.80 12.21
CA THR A 253 -4.95 5.67 11.31
C THR A 253 -3.61 5.68 12.05
N ALA A 254 -3.61 5.65 13.38
CA ALA A 254 -2.37 5.58 14.15
C ALA A 254 -1.70 4.20 14.09
N TRP A 255 -0.47 4.13 14.57
CA TRP A 255 0.19 2.84 14.79
C TRP A 255 -0.43 2.12 15.99
N GLN A 256 -0.73 0.83 15.81
CA GLN A 256 -1.34 -0.03 16.81
C GLN A 256 -0.28 -0.98 17.39
N ALA A 257 -0.08 -0.97 18.72
CA ALA A 257 0.72 -2.02 19.34
C ALA A 257 -0.06 -3.33 19.36
N LEU A 258 0.59 -4.41 18.93
CA LEU A 258 0.07 -5.78 18.89
C LEU A 258 1.11 -6.74 19.46
N ALA A 259 0.68 -7.66 20.32
CA ALA A 259 1.52 -8.73 20.84
C ALA A 259 0.78 -10.07 20.87
N TRP A 260 1.50 -11.15 20.55
CA TRP A 260 0.94 -12.49 20.43
C TRP A 260 1.96 -13.58 20.84
N PRO A 261 1.52 -14.69 21.46
CA PRO A 261 0.18 -14.91 22.02
C PRO A 261 -0.09 -14.05 23.26
N GLN A 262 -1.34 -14.02 23.73
CA GLN A 262 -1.72 -13.19 24.88
C GLN A 262 -0.93 -13.54 26.15
N SER A 263 -0.72 -14.84 26.39
CA SER A 263 0.10 -15.31 27.50
C SER A 263 1.54 -15.45 27.04
N ASN A 264 2.47 -14.80 27.74
CA ASN A 264 3.90 -14.78 27.40
C ASN A 264 4.17 -14.45 25.91
N PRO A 265 3.87 -13.21 25.46
CA PRO A 265 4.00 -12.86 24.05
C PRO A 265 5.40 -13.13 23.51
N ILE A 266 5.46 -13.83 22.37
CA ILE A 266 6.70 -14.14 21.66
C ILE A 266 6.91 -13.20 20.48
N TRP A 267 5.83 -12.67 19.90
CA TRP A 267 5.86 -11.64 18.88
C TRP A 267 5.26 -10.36 19.43
N GLN A 268 5.92 -9.23 19.17
CA GLN A 268 5.42 -7.90 19.53
C GLN A 268 5.78 -6.95 18.39
N MET A 269 4.86 -6.07 18.00
CA MET A 269 5.09 -5.14 16.88
C MET A 269 4.14 -3.95 16.93
N LEU A 270 4.50 -2.91 16.19
CA LEU A 270 3.58 -1.87 15.77
C LEU A 270 3.03 -2.22 14.38
N VAL A 271 1.72 -2.08 14.20
CA VAL A 271 1.03 -2.35 12.93
C VAL A 271 0.32 -1.08 12.46
N ARG A 272 0.40 -0.81 11.16
CA ARG A 272 -0.31 0.29 10.51
C ARG A 272 -1.06 -0.23 9.29
N ARG A 273 -2.32 0.19 9.15
CA ARG A 273 -3.20 -0.19 8.04
C ARG A 273 -2.78 0.49 6.73
N PRO A 274 -3.09 -0.11 5.56
CA PRO A 274 -2.73 0.46 4.26
C PRO A 274 -3.07 1.93 4.04
N SER A 275 -4.29 2.36 4.38
CA SER A 275 -4.72 3.75 4.15
C SER A 275 -3.94 4.80 4.94
N ALA A 276 -3.27 4.38 6.02
CA ALA A 276 -2.45 5.23 6.88
C ALA A 276 -0.96 5.29 6.48
N THR A 277 -0.55 4.62 5.41
CA THR A 277 0.87 4.53 4.98
C THR A 277 1.31 5.67 4.05
N THR A 278 0.38 6.56 3.68
CA THR A 278 0.59 7.51 2.59
C THR A 278 1.36 8.77 2.97
N SER A 279 1.50 9.07 4.26
CA SER A 279 2.26 10.23 4.76
C SER A 279 3.77 10.10 4.54
N ASP A 280 4.27 8.86 4.57
CA ASP A 280 5.68 8.53 4.38
C ASP A 280 5.96 7.89 3.01
N GLN A 281 4.94 7.33 2.35
CA GLN A 281 5.04 6.65 1.05
C GLN A 281 3.86 7.00 0.15
N SER A 282 4.07 7.80 -0.90
CA SER A 282 2.98 8.33 -1.73
C SER A 282 2.08 7.28 -2.40
N TYR A 283 2.59 6.05 -2.60
CA TYR A 283 1.84 4.92 -3.19
C TYR A 283 1.37 3.90 -2.15
N GLY A 284 1.55 4.19 -0.86
CA GLY A 284 1.24 3.28 0.24
C GLY A 284 2.18 2.07 0.31
N ALA A 285 2.06 1.33 1.41
CA ALA A 285 2.95 0.20 1.75
C ALA A 285 2.21 -1.13 1.99
N GLY A 286 0.88 -1.17 1.82
CA GLY A 286 0.05 -2.28 2.30
C GLY A 286 0.00 -2.33 3.82
N VAL A 287 -0.20 -3.52 4.40
CA VAL A 287 -0.02 -3.73 5.85
C VAL A 287 1.43 -3.46 6.20
N GLU A 288 1.68 -2.43 7.01
CA GLU A 288 3.02 -2.04 7.40
C GLU A 288 3.28 -2.40 8.87
N ILE A 289 4.48 -2.89 9.14
CA ILE A 289 4.94 -3.24 10.48
C ILE A 289 6.17 -2.45 10.86
N ARG A 290 6.33 -2.17 12.15
CA ARG A 290 7.46 -1.45 12.73
C ARG A 290 7.81 -2.05 14.09
N ASP A 291 9.08 -1.98 14.44
CA ASP A 291 9.58 -2.43 15.75
C ASP A 291 9.12 -3.86 16.09
N VAL A 292 9.47 -4.80 15.23
CA VAL A 292 9.09 -6.21 15.35
C VAL A 292 10.07 -6.92 16.27
N PHE A 293 9.56 -7.44 17.38
CA PHE A 293 10.31 -8.21 18.36
C PHE A 293 9.95 -9.68 18.29
N TYR A 294 10.96 -10.54 18.45
CA TYR A 294 10.81 -11.95 18.74
C TYR A 294 11.44 -12.26 20.10
N ARG A 295 10.66 -12.81 21.04
CA ARG A 295 11.07 -13.10 22.42
C ARG A 295 11.76 -11.91 23.11
N GLY A 296 11.21 -10.71 22.89
CA GLY A 296 11.70 -9.45 23.45
C GLY A 296 12.95 -8.86 22.78
N ARG A 297 13.47 -9.48 21.72
CA ARG A 297 14.64 -9.02 20.93
C ARG A 297 14.17 -8.42 19.61
N LEU A 298 14.75 -7.28 19.21
CA LEU A 298 14.40 -6.60 17.97
C LEU A 298 14.88 -7.39 16.76
N VAL A 299 14.02 -7.55 15.76
CA VAL A 299 14.28 -8.28 14.50
C VAL A 299 14.26 -7.32 13.31
N LEU A 300 13.18 -6.54 13.20
CA LEU A 300 12.88 -5.70 12.05
C LEU A 300 12.46 -4.33 12.55
N ARG A 301 13.11 -3.28 12.06
CA ARG A 301 12.78 -1.90 12.37
C ARG A 301 11.52 -1.45 11.66
N ARG A 302 11.39 -1.79 10.38
CA ARG A 302 10.26 -1.43 9.52
C ARG A 302 10.12 -2.41 8.35
N GLY A 303 8.88 -2.73 7.98
CA GLY A 303 8.57 -3.59 6.84
C GLY A 303 7.29 -3.18 6.13
N GLY A 304 7.33 -3.11 4.80
CA GLY A 304 6.16 -2.83 3.95
C GLY A 304 6.46 -3.04 2.47
N ILE A 305 5.45 -2.91 1.60
CA ILE A 305 5.55 -3.05 0.14
C ILE A 305 5.33 -1.67 -0.51
N PRO A 306 6.33 -0.76 -0.50
CA PRO A 306 6.18 0.56 -1.13
C PRO A 306 5.94 0.49 -2.64
N VAL A 307 6.35 -0.58 -3.32
CA VAL A 307 6.43 -0.63 -4.79
C VAL A 307 5.60 -1.75 -5.37
N LEU A 308 4.76 -1.40 -6.33
CA LEU A 308 3.96 -2.31 -7.12
C LEU A 308 3.82 -1.78 -8.54
N ASN A 309 4.30 -2.56 -9.51
CA ASN A 309 4.27 -2.23 -10.93
C ASN A 309 3.58 -3.34 -11.71
N VAL A 310 2.88 -2.96 -12.78
CA VAL A 310 2.23 -3.89 -13.72
C VAL A 310 2.64 -3.55 -15.14
N PHE A 311 3.20 -4.51 -15.87
CA PHE A 311 3.60 -4.34 -17.26
C PHE A 311 2.78 -5.26 -18.15
N TYR A 312 2.07 -4.68 -19.11
CA TYR A 312 1.27 -5.43 -20.08
C TYR A 312 2.07 -5.72 -21.34
N ASP A 313 1.89 -6.90 -21.91
CA ASP A 313 2.50 -7.27 -23.18
C ASP A 313 1.99 -6.34 -24.29
N GLY A 314 2.91 -5.81 -25.11
CA GLY A 314 2.57 -4.81 -26.12
C GLY A 314 1.88 -3.56 -25.55
N ASN A 315 2.06 -3.28 -24.25
CA ASN A 315 1.40 -2.21 -23.54
C ASN A 315 -0.14 -2.28 -23.56
N ALA A 316 -0.71 -3.47 -23.78
CA ALA A 316 -2.14 -3.68 -24.11
C ALA A 316 -3.13 -2.98 -23.17
N CYS A 317 -2.77 -2.85 -21.90
CA CYS A 317 -3.61 -2.25 -20.87
C CYS A 317 -2.77 -1.53 -19.82
N GLY A 318 -1.59 -1.01 -20.15
CA GLY A 318 -0.65 -0.40 -19.20
C GLY A 318 0.69 -0.10 -19.88
N PRO A 319 1.79 0.17 -19.15
CA PRO A 319 2.07 -0.26 -17.79
C PRO A 319 1.46 0.64 -16.70
N TYR A 320 1.56 0.22 -15.44
CA TYR A 320 1.10 0.99 -14.28
C TYR A 320 2.06 0.93 -13.09
N ARG A 321 2.09 2.03 -12.34
CA ARG A 321 2.58 2.12 -10.97
C ARG A 321 1.37 2.10 -10.05
N ASP A 322 1.04 0.91 -9.54
CA ASP A 322 -0.13 0.71 -8.69
C ASP A 322 0.16 1.12 -7.25
N TRP A 323 -0.89 1.22 -6.44
CA TRP A 323 -0.83 1.67 -5.06
C TRP A 323 -1.39 0.63 -4.09
N LEU A 324 -0.98 0.73 -2.84
CA LEU A 324 -1.34 -0.16 -1.74
C LEU A 324 -1.83 0.64 -0.51
N TYR A 325 -2.56 1.73 -0.74
CA TYR A 325 -3.24 2.49 0.32
C TYR A 325 -4.77 2.43 0.25
N SER A 326 -5.33 2.12 -0.92
CA SER A 326 -6.79 2.07 -1.11
C SER A 326 -7.28 0.72 -0.64
N GLU A 327 -7.91 0.67 0.53
CA GLU A 327 -8.43 -0.56 1.12
C GLU A 327 -9.79 -0.91 0.52
N THR A 328 -9.97 -2.17 0.17
CA THR A 328 -11.25 -2.71 -0.32
C THR A 328 -11.81 -3.70 0.69
N CYS A 329 -13.06 -4.06 0.48
CA CYS A 329 -13.82 -4.88 1.41
C CYS A 329 -13.45 -6.35 1.29
N PHE A 330 -13.28 -7.00 2.43
CA PHE A 330 -13.14 -8.43 2.58
C PHE A 330 -13.93 -8.89 3.80
N LYS A 331 -14.04 -10.20 4.01
CA LYS A 331 -14.86 -10.76 5.09
C LYS A 331 -13.99 -10.92 6.33
N CYS A 332 -14.29 -10.17 7.38
CA CYS A 332 -13.66 -10.30 8.69
C CYS A 332 -14.66 -9.87 9.77
N THR A 333 -15.25 -10.86 10.42
CA THR A 333 -16.14 -10.67 11.58
C THR A 333 -15.35 -10.92 12.84
N GLY A 334 -15.49 -10.03 13.82
CA GLY A 334 -14.89 -10.19 15.13
C GLY A 334 -14.77 -8.87 15.88
N VAL A 335 -13.70 -8.71 16.66
CA VAL A 335 -13.51 -7.61 17.61
C VAL A 335 -12.62 -6.53 17.02
N ASP A 336 -13.11 -5.30 16.92
CA ASP A 336 -12.29 -4.14 16.55
C ASP A 336 -11.28 -3.85 17.67
N LEU A 337 -9.99 -3.92 17.34
CA LEU A 337 -8.88 -3.72 18.28
C LEU A 337 -8.50 -2.24 18.42
N GLY A 338 -8.88 -1.41 17.44
CA GLY A 338 -8.46 -0.02 17.29
C GLY A 338 -7.49 0.17 16.12
N ASN A 339 -7.42 1.40 15.65
CA ASN A 339 -6.60 1.94 14.57
C ASN A 339 -6.66 1.11 13.28
N GLY A 340 -7.87 0.70 12.91
CA GLY A 340 -8.14 -0.08 11.71
C GLY A 340 -7.78 -1.56 11.79
N LEU A 341 -7.50 -2.11 12.98
CA LEU A 341 -7.30 -3.54 13.18
C LEU A 341 -8.57 -4.20 13.71
N ARG A 342 -8.87 -5.40 13.19
CA ARG A 342 -9.94 -6.28 13.68
C ARG A 342 -9.40 -7.69 13.89
N PHE A 343 -9.63 -8.24 15.08
CA PHE A 343 -9.35 -9.65 15.36
C PHE A 343 -10.55 -10.49 14.93
N ALA A 344 -10.36 -11.47 14.04
CA ALA A 344 -11.42 -12.37 13.61
C ALA A 344 -11.90 -13.25 14.77
N ASP A 345 -13.17 -13.66 14.76
CA ASP A 345 -13.72 -14.53 15.80
C ASP A 345 -12.87 -15.81 15.98
N PRO A 346 -12.72 -16.32 17.22
CA PRO A 346 -11.90 -17.50 17.49
C PRO A 346 -12.23 -18.69 16.57
N GLY A 347 -11.19 -19.27 15.96
CA GLY A 347 -11.32 -20.39 15.02
C GLY A 347 -11.77 -20.00 13.61
N THR A 348 -11.94 -18.70 13.33
CA THR A 348 -12.26 -18.19 11.98
C THR A 348 -11.05 -17.45 11.39
N ARG A 349 -11.13 -17.15 10.08
CA ARG A 349 -10.09 -16.42 9.35
C ARG A 349 -10.72 -15.26 8.59
N ALA A 350 -9.90 -14.25 8.26
CA ALA A 350 -10.29 -13.30 7.23
C ALA A 350 -10.35 -14.00 5.86
N ILE A 351 -11.41 -13.71 5.08
CA ILE A 351 -11.62 -14.27 3.73
C ILE A 351 -11.54 -13.14 2.72
N THR A 352 -10.52 -13.21 1.87
CA THR A 352 -10.27 -12.27 0.76
C THR A 352 -10.88 -12.81 -0.53
N ILE A 353 -10.91 -11.98 -1.58
CA ILE A 353 -11.31 -12.43 -2.92
C ILE A 353 -10.48 -13.63 -3.40
N CYS A 354 -9.22 -13.74 -2.94
CA CYS A 354 -8.33 -14.83 -3.32
C CYS A 354 -8.68 -16.17 -2.67
N ASP A 355 -9.57 -16.18 -1.68
CA ASP A 355 -10.02 -17.38 -0.99
C ASP A 355 -11.28 -17.98 -1.60
N ASP A 356 -12.22 -17.14 -2.07
CA ASP A 356 -13.55 -17.58 -2.49
C ASP A 356 -14.07 -16.93 -3.79
N ALA A 357 -13.20 -16.18 -4.50
CA ALA A 357 -13.56 -15.44 -5.71
C ALA A 357 -14.77 -14.52 -5.51
N ASN A 358 -14.90 -13.90 -4.34
CA ASN A 358 -15.97 -12.95 -4.05
C ASN A 358 -15.42 -11.67 -3.39
N ASP A 359 -15.47 -10.58 -4.14
CA ASP A 359 -14.98 -9.23 -3.77
C ASP A 359 -15.86 -8.52 -2.72
N ALA A 360 -16.95 -9.14 -2.25
CA ALA A 360 -17.80 -8.58 -1.22
C ALA A 360 -17.26 -8.87 0.20
N GLY A 361 -17.52 -7.93 1.11
CA GLY A 361 -17.03 -8.02 2.48
C GLY A 361 -17.74 -7.08 3.46
N ASN A 362 -17.42 -7.24 4.74
CA ASN A 362 -17.96 -6.45 5.86
C ASN A 362 -16.87 -5.64 6.58
N PHE A 363 -15.64 -5.65 6.06
CA PHE A 363 -14.50 -4.99 6.68
C PHE A 363 -13.47 -4.56 5.64
N ARG A 364 -12.79 -3.45 5.89
CA ARG A 364 -11.59 -2.98 5.17
C ARG A 364 -10.59 -2.46 6.19
N GLY A 365 -9.30 -2.74 6.07
CA GLY A 365 -8.32 -2.51 7.14
C GLY A 365 -7.50 -3.77 7.39
N VAL A 366 -6.94 -3.96 8.59
CA VAL A 366 -6.09 -5.13 8.90
C VAL A 366 -6.88 -6.18 9.67
N GLY A 367 -7.16 -7.30 9.01
CA GLY A 367 -7.68 -8.51 9.65
C GLY A 367 -6.55 -9.22 10.37
N VAL A 368 -6.78 -9.57 11.63
CA VAL A 368 -5.87 -10.29 12.50
C VAL A 368 -6.51 -11.62 12.88
N PHE A 369 -5.85 -12.74 12.64
CA PHE A 369 -6.37 -14.04 13.04
C PHE A 369 -5.25 -15.04 13.27
N GLU A 370 -5.56 -16.12 13.96
CA GLU A 370 -4.66 -17.27 14.09
C GLU A 370 -5.04 -18.28 13.01
N ASP A 371 -4.10 -18.61 12.13
CA ASP A 371 -4.29 -19.64 11.11
C ASP A 371 -4.26 -21.02 11.81
N PRO A 372 -5.40 -21.72 11.95
CA PRO A 372 -5.44 -22.96 12.73
C PRO A 372 -4.67 -24.10 12.06
N ASP A 373 -4.50 -24.05 10.74
CA ASP A 373 -3.80 -25.08 9.97
C ASP A 373 -2.28 -24.94 10.09
N LYS A 374 -1.80 -23.72 10.36
CA LYS A 374 -0.37 -23.39 10.41
C LYS A 374 0.14 -22.97 11.79
N GLY A 375 -0.75 -22.68 12.74
CA GLY A 375 -0.38 -22.17 14.05
C GLY A 375 0.30 -20.80 13.99
N GLU A 376 -0.07 -19.96 13.03
CA GLU A 376 0.55 -18.64 12.78
C GLU A 376 -0.39 -17.50 13.17
N LEU A 377 0.16 -16.40 13.68
CA LEU A 377 -0.55 -15.12 13.64
C LEU A 377 -0.49 -14.56 12.22
N VAL A 378 -1.65 -14.19 11.66
CA VAL A 378 -1.78 -13.59 10.34
C VAL A 378 -2.32 -12.18 10.45
N LEU A 379 -1.63 -11.23 9.82
CA LEU A 379 -2.09 -9.88 9.55
C LEU A 379 -2.35 -9.76 8.04
N ILE A 380 -3.54 -9.38 7.63
CA ILE A 380 -3.89 -9.30 6.21
C ILE A 380 -4.78 -8.11 5.91
N SER A 381 -4.62 -7.52 4.73
CA SER A 381 -5.55 -6.54 4.17
C SER A 381 -5.70 -6.78 2.67
N GLU A 382 -6.86 -6.41 2.14
CA GLU A 382 -7.11 -6.34 0.71
C GLU A 382 -7.08 -4.88 0.25
N CYS A 383 -6.22 -4.56 -0.72
CA CYS A 383 -6.11 -3.25 -1.35
C CYS A 383 -6.63 -3.31 -2.79
N SER A 384 -7.14 -2.19 -3.31
CA SER A 384 -7.59 -2.08 -4.70
C SER A 384 -6.83 -1.01 -5.48
N ALA A 385 -6.49 -1.34 -6.73
CA ALA A 385 -6.08 -0.38 -7.75
C ALA A 385 -6.82 -0.72 -9.05
N GLY A 386 -7.88 0.05 -9.35
CA GLY A 386 -8.80 -0.25 -10.43
C GLY A 386 -9.41 -1.65 -10.31
N TRP A 387 -9.21 -2.49 -11.33
CA TRP A 387 -9.70 -3.88 -11.34
C TRP A 387 -8.85 -4.84 -10.50
N TYR A 388 -7.73 -4.42 -9.92
CA TYR A 388 -6.90 -5.30 -9.11
C TYR A 388 -7.28 -5.34 -7.64
N ARG A 389 -7.01 -6.51 -7.05
CA ARG A 389 -7.12 -6.80 -5.63
C ARG A 389 -5.80 -7.35 -5.14
N TYR A 390 -5.13 -6.56 -4.33
CA TYR A 390 -3.81 -6.86 -3.80
C TYR A 390 -3.93 -7.23 -2.33
N ILE A 391 -3.63 -8.48 -2.03
CA ILE A 391 -3.67 -8.98 -0.67
C ILE A 391 -2.27 -8.84 -0.11
N THR A 392 -2.12 -7.94 0.86
CA THR A 392 -0.86 -7.73 1.55
C THR A 392 -0.96 -8.33 2.94
N GLY A 393 0.03 -9.14 3.35
CA GLY A 393 -0.01 -9.72 4.68
C GLY A 393 1.35 -10.14 5.25
N TRP A 394 1.32 -10.37 6.55
CA TRP A 394 2.44 -10.86 7.34
C TRP A 394 1.98 -12.03 8.17
N ARG A 395 2.77 -13.11 8.20
CA ARG A 395 2.50 -14.27 9.04
C ARG A 395 3.67 -14.51 9.98
N PHE A 396 3.37 -14.79 11.24
CA PHE A 396 4.35 -14.97 12.31
C PHE A 396 4.15 -16.34 12.95
N HIS A 397 5.13 -17.21 12.78
CA HIS A 397 5.14 -18.54 13.38
C HIS A 397 5.84 -18.53 14.75
N PRO A 398 5.40 -19.32 15.75
CA PRO A 398 6.05 -19.38 17.06
C PRO A 398 7.52 -19.79 17.05
N ASP A 399 7.96 -20.50 16.01
CA ASP A 399 9.34 -20.97 15.84
C ASP A 399 10.29 -19.91 15.26
N GLY A 400 9.90 -18.63 15.25
CA GLY A 400 10.75 -17.57 14.71
C GLY A 400 10.77 -17.58 13.18
N ILE A 401 9.61 -17.75 12.54
CA ILE A 401 9.49 -17.63 11.09
C ILE A 401 8.55 -16.46 10.77
N ILE A 402 9.02 -15.54 9.94
CA ILE A 402 8.24 -14.43 9.40
C ILE A 402 8.00 -14.70 7.93
N ARG A 403 6.75 -14.58 7.50
CA ARG A 403 6.34 -14.80 6.11
C ARG A 403 5.58 -13.58 5.61
N PRO A 404 6.26 -12.57 5.05
CA PRO A 404 5.60 -11.58 4.22
C PRO A 404 4.95 -12.28 3.03
N ARG A 405 3.67 -11.98 2.76
CA ARG A 405 2.93 -12.54 1.64
C ARG A 405 2.21 -11.47 0.84
N PHE A 406 2.33 -11.60 -0.47
CA PHE A 406 1.64 -10.79 -1.45
C PHE A 406 0.87 -11.70 -2.39
N LEU A 407 -0.43 -11.49 -2.52
CA LEU A 407 -1.24 -12.19 -3.50
C LEU A 407 -1.89 -11.17 -4.43
N TYR A 408 -2.16 -11.65 -5.62
CA TYR A 408 -2.73 -10.89 -6.71
C TYR A 408 -4.06 -11.53 -7.13
N GLY A 409 -5.14 -10.79 -6.97
CA GLY A 409 -6.46 -11.07 -7.49
C GLY A 409 -6.97 -9.92 -8.35
N TYR A 410 -8.17 -10.08 -8.91
CA TYR A 410 -8.81 -9.08 -9.76
C TYR A 410 -10.33 -9.21 -9.75
N VAL A 411 -11.02 -8.16 -10.19
CA VAL A 411 -12.44 -8.22 -10.56
C VAL A 411 -12.56 -8.24 -12.08
N ASP A 412 -13.76 -8.43 -12.58
CA ASP A 412 -14.00 -8.52 -14.02
C ASP A 412 -13.48 -7.28 -14.78
N SER A 413 -12.69 -7.54 -15.82
CA SER A 413 -12.04 -6.52 -16.65
C SER A 413 -11.45 -7.16 -17.91
N GLY A 414 -11.69 -6.57 -19.08
CA GLY A 414 -11.04 -7.00 -20.32
C GLY A 414 -9.51 -6.88 -20.28
N CYS A 415 -8.96 -6.03 -19.40
CA CYS A 415 -7.52 -5.89 -19.28
C CYS A 415 -6.83 -7.12 -18.70
N VAL A 416 -7.50 -7.94 -17.89
CA VAL A 416 -6.90 -9.18 -17.37
C VAL A 416 -6.85 -10.31 -18.41
N CYS A 417 -7.32 -10.06 -19.63
CA CYS A 417 -7.18 -10.98 -20.76
C CYS A 417 -5.79 -10.91 -21.42
N TYR A 418 -5.07 -9.81 -21.23
CA TYR A 418 -3.76 -9.64 -21.82
C TYR A 418 -2.67 -10.22 -20.92
N GLY A 419 -1.63 -10.75 -21.57
CA GLY A 419 -0.40 -11.14 -20.89
C GLY A 419 0.23 -9.94 -20.17
N ARG A 420 0.77 -10.19 -18.98
CA ARG A 420 1.24 -9.14 -18.06
C ARG A 420 2.17 -9.67 -16.99
N LEU A 421 2.96 -8.77 -16.40
CA LEU A 421 3.89 -9.02 -15.31
C LEU A 421 3.59 -8.09 -14.13
N HIS A 422 3.35 -8.68 -12.97
CA HIS A 422 3.28 -7.96 -11.70
C HIS A 422 4.62 -8.02 -10.99
N ASN A 423 5.14 -6.86 -10.59
CA ASN A 423 6.32 -6.75 -9.75
C ASN A 423 5.96 -6.05 -8.45
N ALA A 424 6.17 -6.72 -7.32
CA ALA A 424 6.03 -6.11 -6.00
C ALA A 424 7.38 -6.17 -5.27
N TYR A 425 7.71 -5.11 -4.53
CA TYR A 425 8.97 -5.05 -3.78
C TYR A 425 8.73 -4.67 -2.32
N TRP A 426 9.13 -5.55 -1.41
CA TRP A 426 9.22 -5.24 0.01
C TRP A 426 10.48 -4.42 0.29
N ARG A 427 10.34 -3.44 1.19
CA ARG A 427 11.45 -2.83 1.93
C ARG A 427 11.49 -3.46 3.32
N LEU A 428 12.60 -4.11 3.67
CA LEU A 428 12.80 -4.77 4.96
C LEU A 428 14.01 -4.18 5.66
N ASP A 429 13.78 -3.50 6.78
CA ASP A 429 14.79 -2.79 7.56
C ASP A 429 15.18 -3.62 8.78
N PHE A 430 16.35 -4.27 8.75
CA PHE A 430 16.71 -5.30 9.74
C PHE A 430 17.58 -4.75 10.87
N ASP A 431 16.96 -4.51 12.02
CA ASP A 431 17.65 -4.13 13.27
C ASP A 431 17.79 -5.33 14.22
N ILE A 432 18.57 -6.34 13.83
CA ILE A 432 18.77 -7.53 14.66
C ILE A 432 19.52 -7.13 15.93
N ASP A 433 18.82 -7.17 17.07
CA ASP A 433 19.23 -6.68 18.40
C ASP A 433 19.50 -5.15 18.50
N GLU A 434 19.93 -4.50 17.41
CA GLU A 434 20.28 -3.08 17.30
C GLU A 434 20.31 -2.64 15.82
N MET A 435 20.45 -1.34 15.55
CA MET A 435 20.49 -0.77 14.18
C MET A 435 21.73 -1.16 13.37
N GLY A 436 22.82 -1.63 13.98
CA GLY A 436 24.09 -1.82 13.29
C GLY A 436 24.74 -3.17 13.56
N ASN A 437 26.03 -3.25 13.21
CA ASN A 437 26.85 -4.47 13.37
C ASN A 437 26.35 -5.65 12.52
N HIS A 438 25.59 -5.39 11.45
CA HIS A 438 25.14 -6.47 10.57
C HIS A 438 26.09 -6.69 9.41
N ILE A 439 26.21 -7.95 9.03
CA ILE A 439 26.80 -8.36 7.75
C ILE A 439 25.77 -9.12 6.95
N VAL A 440 25.89 -9.03 5.63
CA VAL A 440 25.05 -9.79 4.70
C VAL A 440 25.89 -10.80 3.95
N GLU A 441 25.44 -12.05 3.95
CA GLU A 441 26.06 -13.14 3.22
C GLU A 441 25.07 -13.71 2.20
N GLU A 442 25.60 -14.16 1.06
CA GLU A 442 24.83 -14.85 0.03
C GLU A 442 25.32 -16.29 -0.10
N ALA A 443 24.36 -17.21 -0.07
CA ALA A 443 24.54 -18.59 -0.44
C ALA A 443 23.98 -18.77 -1.85
N ASP A 444 24.78 -19.31 -2.75
CA ASP A 444 24.34 -19.61 -4.11
C ASP A 444 24.79 -21.01 -4.49
N ALA A 445 23.89 -21.98 -4.32
CA ALA A 445 24.22 -23.39 -4.47
C ALA A 445 23.23 -24.13 -5.37
N PRO A 446 23.61 -25.28 -5.94
CA PRO A 446 22.65 -26.19 -6.59
C PRO A 446 21.48 -26.54 -5.65
N LEU A 447 20.29 -26.82 -6.20
CA LEU A 447 19.06 -27.06 -5.42
C LEU A 447 19.16 -28.14 -4.33
N ARG A 448 20.09 -29.10 -4.48
CA ARG A 448 20.28 -30.23 -3.56
C ARG A 448 21.54 -30.13 -2.70
N GLU A 449 22.22 -28.99 -2.69
CA GLU A 449 23.41 -28.80 -1.85
C GLU A 449 22.99 -28.62 -0.38
N PRO A 450 23.29 -29.57 0.53
CA PRO A 450 22.89 -29.47 1.93
C PRO A 450 23.66 -28.38 2.69
N HIS A 451 24.87 -28.02 2.26
CA HIS A 451 25.73 -27.07 2.97
C HIS A 451 26.23 -25.97 2.03
N PRO A 452 25.37 -25.00 1.66
CA PRO A 452 25.79 -23.94 0.77
C PRO A 452 26.90 -23.09 1.41
N ARG A 453 27.92 -22.77 0.61
CA ARG A 453 28.96 -21.83 1.02
C ARG A 453 28.39 -20.42 1.06
N TRP A 454 28.53 -19.77 2.21
CA TRP A 454 28.15 -18.38 2.42
C TRP A 454 29.28 -17.45 2.02
N ASN A 455 28.99 -16.45 1.19
CA ASN A 455 29.95 -15.45 0.75
C ASN A 455 29.52 -14.07 1.23
N LEU A 456 30.44 -13.35 1.87
CA LEU A 456 30.19 -12.00 2.37
C LEU A 456 29.94 -11.03 1.20
N ILE A 457 28.85 -10.28 1.30
CA ILE A 457 28.58 -9.10 0.47
C ILE A 457 29.17 -7.90 1.19
N ARG A 458 30.15 -7.23 0.55
CA ARG A 458 30.92 -6.14 1.17
C ARG A 458 30.36 -4.76 0.86
N LEU A 459 29.84 -4.59 -0.35
CA LEU A 459 29.30 -3.34 -0.85
C LEU A 459 27.82 -3.52 -1.15
N GLU A 460 27.10 -2.41 -1.21
CA GLU A 460 25.73 -2.38 -1.69
C GLU A 460 25.60 -3.14 -3.02
N ALA A 461 24.49 -3.84 -3.15
CA ALA A 461 24.41 -4.94 -4.10
C ALA A 461 23.01 -5.09 -4.65
N LYS A 462 22.91 -5.15 -5.98
CA LYS A 462 21.76 -5.71 -6.69
C LYS A 462 22.01 -7.18 -7.01
N ARG A 463 21.00 -8.02 -6.84
CA ARG A 463 21.06 -9.46 -7.09
C ARG A 463 19.86 -9.91 -7.91
N PHE A 464 20.13 -10.94 -8.69
CA PHE A 464 19.13 -11.67 -9.46
C PHE A 464 18.95 -13.06 -8.87
N ARG A 465 17.75 -13.59 -8.91
CA ARG A 465 17.51 -15.02 -8.66
C ARG A 465 17.92 -15.79 -9.90
N GLN A 466 18.51 -16.97 -9.68
CA GLN A 466 18.95 -17.84 -10.76
C GLN A 466 18.08 -19.10 -10.76
N PRO A 467 17.29 -19.34 -11.83
CA PRO A 467 16.53 -20.57 -11.97
C PRO A 467 17.44 -21.80 -11.82
N GLY A 468 16.98 -22.79 -11.06
CA GLY A 468 17.74 -24.02 -10.80
C GLY A 468 18.81 -23.91 -9.70
N ARG A 469 18.92 -22.75 -9.04
CA ARG A 469 19.78 -22.56 -7.86
C ARG A 469 18.97 -22.25 -6.62
N ASN A 470 19.49 -22.66 -5.48
CA ASN A 470 18.94 -22.39 -4.15
C ASN A 470 19.65 -21.16 -3.58
N ARG A 471 19.44 -20.00 -4.21
CA ARG A 471 20.02 -18.74 -3.76
C ARG A 471 19.30 -18.24 -2.51
N ARG A 472 20.06 -17.89 -1.47
CA ARG A 472 19.56 -17.43 -0.17
C ARG A 472 20.45 -16.32 0.36
N TRP A 473 19.89 -15.53 1.26
CA TRP A 473 20.63 -14.48 1.96
C TRP A 473 20.56 -14.68 3.47
N ARG A 474 21.60 -14.25 4.16
CA ARG A 474 21.66 -14.26 5.62
C ARG A 474 22.16 -12.92 6.10
N ILE A 475 21.42 -12.29 7.01
CA ILE A 475 21.85 -11.08 7.71
C ILE A 475 22.17 -11.50 9.14
N THR A 476 23.38 -11.19 9.61
CA THR A 476 23.87 -11.62 10.92
C THR A 476 24.34 -10.41 11.71
N ASN A 477 23.87 -10.24 12.94
CA ASN A 477 24.51 -9.34 13.89
C ASN A 477 25.84 -9.96 14.34
N THR A 478 26.94 -9.26 14.11
CA THR A 478 28.30 -9.77 14.36
C THR A 478 28.66 -9.86 15.84
N LEU A 479 28.01 -9.08 16.71
CA LEU A 479 28.20 -9.11 18.16
C LEU A 479 27.42 -10.25 18.80
N THR A 480 26.13 -10.40 18.47
CA THR A 480 25.25 -11.37 19.13
C THR A 480 25.19 -12.72 18.43
N ARG A 481 25.65 -12.80 17.17
CA ARG A 481 25.60 -13.98 16.29
C ARG A 481 24.18 -14.45 15.96
N ARG A 482 23.15 -13.68 16.33
CA ARG A 482 21.79 -13.85 15.83
C ARG A 482 21.74 -13.51 14.36
N ALA A 483 20.95 -14.27 13.62
CA ALA A 483 20.80 -14.05 12.20
C ALA A 483 19.35 -14.24 11.74
N VAL A 484 19.07 -13.71 10.57
CA VAL A 484 17.88 -14.04 9.78
C VAL A 484 18.34 -14.64 8.46
N GLU A 485 17.72 -15.75 8.06
CA GLU A 485 17.91 -16.36 6.74
C GLU A 485 16.69 -16.06 5.88
N ILE A 486 16.91 -15.48 4.70
CA ILE A 486 15.87 -15.11 3.74
C ILE A 486 15.90 -16.15 2.62
N ILE A 487 14.82 -16.92 2.52
CA ILE A 487 14.66 -18.02 1.58
C ILE A 487 13.59 -17.64 0.57
N PRO A 488 13.91 -17.52 -0.73
CA PRO A 488 12.92 -17.28 -1.75
C PRO A 488 11.78 -18.29 -1.76
N GLY A 489 10.56 -17.81 -1.94
CA GLY A 489 9.41 -18.65 -2.19
C GLY A 489 9.48 -19.29 -3.59
N PRO A 490 8.97 -20.52 -3.76
CA PRO A 490 9.05 -21.24 -5.04
C PRO A 490 8.21 -20.58 -6.16
N LYS A 491 7.25 -19.71 -5.81
CA LYS A 491 6.36 -19.03 -6.76
C LYS A 491 6.76 -17.59 -7.03
N ASP A 492 7.84 -17.11 -6.42
CA ASP A 492 8.18 -15.69 -6.39
C ASP A 492 8.68 -15.14 -7.74
N GLY A 493 8.79 -16.00 -8.77
CA GLY A 493 9.29 -15.65 -10.10
C GLY A 493 10.75 -15.24 -10.13
N ASN A 494 11.13 -14.50 -11.17
CA ASN A 494 12.44 -13.88 -11.30
C ASN A 494 12.33 -12.65 -12.21
N PHE A 495 13.29 -11.73 -12.06
CA PHE A 495 13.43 -10.60 -12.97
C PHE A 495 13.48 -11.10 -14.42
N GLU A 496 12.77 -10.42 -15.32
CA GLU A 496 12.71 -10.79 -16.73
C GLU A 496 13.55 -9.88 -17.62
N LEU A 497 13.23 -8.58 -17.67
CA LEU A 497 13.87 -7.63 -18.59
C LEU A 497 13.98 -6.23 -17.95
N PRO A 498 15.00 -5.41 -18.34
CA PRO A 498 15.17 -4.05 -17.81
C PRO A 498 14.01 -3.08 -18.13
N THR A 499 13.20 -3.39 -19.14
CA THR A 499 12.04 -2.58 -19.52
C THR A 499 10.80 -2.87 -18.67
N THR A 500 10.79 -3.99 -17.96
CA THR A 500 9.64 -4.47 -17.18
C THR A 500 10.00 -4.76 -15.73
N GLY A 501 11.02 -4.09 -15.19
CA GLY A 501 11.51 -4.26 -13.83
C GLY A 501 13.00 -3.94 -13.75
N GLU A 502 13.59 -4.10 -12.57
CA GLU A 502 15.02 -3.84 -12.40
C GLU A 502 15.83 -5.03 -11.91
N GLY A 503 15.31 -5.85 -11.00
CA GLY A 503 16.05 -6.96 -10.38
C GLY A 503 15.19 -7.68 -9.35
N ASP A 504 15.81 -8.57 -8.58
CA ASP A 504 15.12 -9.40 -7.59
C ASP A 504 15.40 -8.98 -6.15
N VAL A 505 16.64 -8.58 -5.84
CA VAL A 505 17.05 -8.23 -4.48
C VAL A 505 18.02 -7.06 -4.51
N TRP A 506 17.89 -6.15 -3.53
CA TRP A 506 18.87 -5.12 -3.25
C TRP A 506 19.25 -5.15 -1.78
N ILE A 507 20.54 -5.00 -1.52
CA ILE A 507 21.12 -4.88 -0.20
C ILE A 507 21.77 -3.51 -0.17
N VAL A 508 21.21 -2.62 0.62
CA VAL A 508 21.65 -1.24 0.71
C VAL A 508 21.86 -0.85 2.16
N ARG A 509 22.74 0.13 2.37
CA ARG A 509 22.94 0.71 3.70
C ARG A 509 21.75 1.61 4.01
N TYR A 510 21.23 1.54 5.24
CA TYR A 510 20.18 2.47 5.69
C TYR A 510 20.67 3.93 5.68
N LYS A 511 19.82 4.84 5.20
CA LYS A 511 20.00 6.31 5.24
C LYS A 511 18.73 6.95 5.79
N GLY A 512 18.85 7.49 7.00
CA GLY A 512 17.84 8.34 7.60
C GLY A 512 18.13 9.82 7.32
N SER A 513 17.07 10.65 7.24
CA SER A 513 17.23 12.12 7.19
C SER A 513 17.86 12.74 8.45
N LYS A 514 18.06 11.96 9.53
CA LYS A 514 18.83 12.33 10.72
C LYS A 514 19.61 11.12 11.24
N ALA A 515 20.76 11.38 11.87
CA ALA A 515 21.64 10.35 12.43
C ALA A 515 21.03 9.53 13.59
N SER A 516 19.94 10.01 14.20
CA SER A 516 19.20 9.34 15.29
C SER A 516 17.83 8.80 14.84
N GLY A 517 17.65 8.58 13.55
CA GLY A 517 16.35 8.29 12.94
C GLY A 517 15.66 9.56 12.44
N GLY A 518 15.23 9.52 11.18
CA GLY A 518 14.43 10.53 10.51
C GLY A 518 13.58 9.86 9.41
N ALA A 519 12.87 10.61 8.57
CA ALA A 519 12.27 10.02 7.38
C ALA A 519 13.32 9.21 6.59
N ASP A 520 13.00 7.95 6.30
CA ASP A 520 13.88 7.04 5.58
C ASP A 520 14.05 7.55 4.14
N GLN A 521 15.29 7.51 3.62
CA GLN A 521 15.59 8.05 2.28
C GLN A 521 15.43 6.99 1.19
N GLU A 522 15.51 5.69 1.53
CA GLU A 522 15.15 4.59 0.64
C GLU A 522 13.66 4.27 0.76
N LEU A 523 12.81 5.26 0.62
CA LEU A 523 11.38 5.08 0.42
C LEU A 523 11.15 5.61 -0.98
N ILE A 524 10.93 4.73 -1.95
CA ILE A 524 10.64 5.17 -3.31
C ILE A 524 9.44 6.12 -3.23
N GLY A 525 9.71 7.42 -3.42
CA GLY A 525 8.83 8.49 -3.02
C GLY A 525 9.12 9.72 -3.85
N SER A 526 8.13 10.08 -4.67
CA SER A 526 8.10 11.15 -5.70
C SER A 526 8.76 10.81 -7.04
N GLY A 527 8.00 11.04 -8.13
CA GLY A 527 8.37 10.81 -9.53
C GLY A 527 7.87 9.46 -10.04
N GLY A 528 7.15 9.45 -11.15
CA GLY A 528 6.58 8.26 -11.81
C GLY A 528 7.56 7.19 -12.29
N SER A 529 8.74 7.06 -11.68
CA SER A 529 9.71 6.02 -11.98
C SER A 529 9.22 4.66 -11.49
N PHE A 530 9.20 3.69 -12.40
CA PHE A 530 8.96 2.28 -12.09
C PHE A 530 10.07 1.76 -11.17
N ALA A 531 9.75 1.52 -9.88
CA ALA A 531 10.67 1.12 -8.80
C ALA A 531 11.89 2.05 -8.59
N ASN A 532 12.78 2.20 -9.56
CA ASN A 532 14.07 2.87 -9.50
C ASN A 532 14.91 2.47 -8.26
N LEU A 533 14.92 1.20 -7.88
CA LEU A 533 15.64 0.70 -6.70
C LEU A 533 17.16 0.74 -6.86
N SER A 534 17.63 0.58 -8.10
CA SER A 534 19.08 0.52 -8.36
C SER A 534 19.79 1.84 -8.09
N GLN A 535 19.07 2.97 -8.02
CA GLN A 535 19.64 4.27 -7.67
C GLN A 535 20.29 4.31 -6.28
N TYR A 536 19.84 3.44 -5.37
CA TYR A 536 20.35 3.38 -4.01
C TYR A 536 21.67 2.62 -3.91
N VAL A 537 22.06 1.86 -4.93
CA VAL A 537 23.34 1.13 -4.98
C VAL A 537 24.40 2.08 -5.52
N ASN A 538 25.12 2.73 -4.63
CA ASN A 538 26.11 3.77 -4.96
C ASN A 538 27.55 3.40 -4.55
N GLY A 539 27.77 2.14 -4.13
CA GLY A 539 29.09 1.61 -3.79
C GLY A 539 29.48 1.74 -2.32
N GLU A 540 28.54 2.12 -1.45
CA GLU A 540 28.79 2.14 -0.01
C GLU A 540 29.05 0.73 0.57
N SER A 541 29.77 0.70 1.69
CA SER A 541 29.97 -0.55 2.45
C SER A 541 28.68 -0.98 3.13
N VAL A 542 28.43 -2.28 3.16
CA VAL A 542 27.35 -2.92 3.95
C VAL A 542 27.90 -3.83 5.05
N VAL A 543 29.21 -3.75 5.33
CA VAL A 543 29.84 -4.51 6.42
C VAL A 543 29.71 -3.74 7.73
N ASN A 544 29.14 -4.40 8.74
CA ASN A 544 28.87 -3.84 10.07
C ASN A 544 28.05 -2.55 10.00
N GLN A 545 27.10 -2.49 9.07
CA GLN A 545 26.20 -1.36 8.90
C GLN A 545 24.77 -1.75 9.26
N ASP A 546 23.92 -0.74 9.30
CA ASP A 546 22.47 -0.85 9.24
C ASP A 546 22.02 -1.21 7.82
N ILE A 547 21.17 -2.24 7.69
CA ILE A 547 20.87 -2.90 6.42
C ILE A 547 19.38 -2.83 6.09
N VAL A 548 19.11 -2.20 4.95
CA VAL A 548 17.83 -2.31 4.27
C VAL A 548 17.94 -3.35 3.16
N PHE A 549 17.10 -4.37 3.26
CA PHE A 549 16.98 -5.45 2.30
C PHE A 549 15.69 -5.27 1.49
N TRP A 550 15.85 -5.04 0.20
CA TRP A 550 14.74 -5.02 -0.75
C TRP A 550 14.55 -6.40 -1.37
N TYR A 551 13.32 -6.90 -1.34
CA TYR A 551 12.97 -8.20 -1.91
C TYR A 551 11.85 -8.05 -2.95
N GLY A 552 12.09 -8.51 -4.17
CA GLY A 552 11.17 -8.47 -5.29
C GLY A 552 10.50 -9.81 -5.57
N VAL A 553 9.21 -9.77 -5.93
CA VAL A 553 8.46 -10.89 -6.51
C VAL A 553 7.93 -10.52 -7.89
N HIS A 554 7.82 -11.54 -8.75
CA HIS A 554 7.46 -11.40 -10.15
C HIS A 554 6.39 -12.45 -10.51
N LEU A 555 5.19 -12.00 -10.87
CA LEU A 555 4.10 -12.88 -11.32
C LEU A 555 3.78 -12.59 -12.78
N ARG A 556 4.23 -13.49 -13.66
CA ARG A 556 3.96 -13.46 -15.10
C ARG A 556 2.69 -14.25 -15.41
N LYS A 557 1.74 -13.60 -16.06
CA LYS A 557 0.56 -14.21 -16.68
C LYS A 557 0.71 -14.08 -18.21
N ARG A 558 0.46 -15.15 -18.97
CA ARG A 558 0.70 -15.21 -20.43
C ARG A 558 -0.55 -14.96 -21.29
N GLY A 559 -1.62 -14.47 -20.70
CA GLY A 559 -2.90 -14.21 -21.38
C GLY A 559 -4.05 -14.19 -20.37
N ALA A 560 -5.23 -14.60 -20.83
CA ALA A 560 -6.39 -14.84 -19.97
C ALA A 560 -6.02 -15.81 -18.84
N ASP A 561 -6.51 -15.50 -17.65
CA ASP A 561 -6.08 -16.15 -16.41
C ASP A 561 -7.14 -17.15 -15.93
N THR A 562 -6.70 -18.26 -15.34
CA THR A 562 -7.52 -19.00 -14.38
C THR A 562 -7.45 -18.20 -13.08
N PHE A 563 -8.60 -17.81 -12.51
CA PHE A 563 -8.62 -16.96 -11.31
C PHE A 563 -7.82 -17.61 -10.16
N GLU A 564 -6.55 -17.24 -10.04
CA GLU A 564 -5.57 -17.87 -9.15
C GLU A 564 -4.70 -16.81 -8.49
N CYS A 565 -4.68 -16.88 -7.16
CA CYS A 565 -3.92 -15.99 -6.30
C CYS A 565 -2.78 -16.75 -5.58
N PRO A 566 -1.69 -17.11 -6.27
CA PRO A 566 -0.57 -17.76 -5.60
C PRO A 566 0.05 -16.83 -4.55
N PRO A 567 0.33 -17.31 -3.32
CA PRO A 567 1.07 -16.53 -2.35
C PRO A 567 2.53 -16.39 -2.80
N LEU A 568 2.97 -15.14 -2.93
CA LEU A 568 4.34 -14.75 -3.24
C LEU A 568 5.02 -14.20 -1.99
N GLY A 569 6.32 -14.39 -1.87
CA GLY A 569 7.16 -13.81 -0.84
C GLY A 569 8.05 -14.83 -0.15
N PRO A 570 9.15 -14.37 0.47
CA PRO A 570 10.16 -15.23 1.07
C PRO A 570 9.71 -15.80 2.42
N ASP A 571 10.35 -16.88 2.86
CA ASP A 571 10.39 -17.25 4.26
C ASP A 571 11.61 -16.57 4.91
N ILE A 572 11.39 -15.88 6.03
CA ILE A 572 12.44 -15.27 6.84
C ILE A 572 12.56 -16.07 8.13
N ILE A 573 13.67 -16.80 8.29
CA ILE A 573 13.88 -17.73 9.39
C ILE A 573 14.89 -17.14 10.37
N LEU A 574 14.47 -16.99 11.62
CA LEU A 574 15.31 -16.55 12.73
C LEU A 574 16.27 -17.68 13.15
N ARG A 575 17.58 -17.42 13.19
CA ARG A 575 18.65 -18.36 13.55
C ARG A 575 19.41 -17.87 14.78
N ASN A 576 19.64 -18.77 15.75
CA ASN A 576 20.36 -18.53 17.00
C ASN A 576 19.67 -17.55 17.99
N TRP A 577 18.33 -17.52 18.06
CA TRP A 577 17.57 -16.50 18.81
C TRP A 577 17.38 -16.77 20.29
#